data_AF-A0AAI9WYW1-F1
#
_entry.id   AF-A0AAI9WYW1-F1
#
_cell.length_a   1.000
_cell.length_b   1.000
_cell.length_c   1.000
_cell.angle_alpha   90.00
_cell.angle_beta   90.00
_cell.angle_gamma   90.00
#
_symmetry.space_group_name_H-M   'P 1'
#
loop_
_entity.id
_entity.type
_entity.pdbx_description
1 polymer ?
#
loop_
_entity_poly.entity_id
_entity_poly.type
_entity_poly.pdbx_seq_one_letter_code
_entity_poly.pdbx_strand_id
1 'polypeptide(L)'
;MSLLDTPDQKLQRLIEQLNLDVESQTIEQVEAVLNDTKLKRERELKILKDSNKRLSYEIQQKTKEINLLNKINDYNYELIDANSAISDYQLPTKVDKSGNIFQVIQIKLDELENLRMRIINETRDIQTSIANLTNRRNNLNRELNVLQEELNNPDLEVGEKEEILQNDGEIQKICLYRQLGIRLATTNNDTDKIPLSGEEKEEEEENKNIDVPLEKDVIIIDNGEYATSITIEPEYSEKYIADYIWDNL
;
A
#
# COMPACT_ATOMS: atom_id res chain seq x y z
N MET A 1 -110.02 30.72 -71.70
CA MET A 1 -110.62 29.39 -72.00
C MET A 1 -110.00 28.39 -71.04
N SER A 2 -110.72 27.99 -70.00
CA SER A 2 -110.25 26.93 -69.10
C SER A 2 -110.37 25.60 -69.85
N LEU A 3 -109.25 25.09 -70.35
CA LEU A 3 -109.15 23.69 -70.69
C LEU A 3 -109.43 22.92 -69.39
N LEU A 4 -110.59 22.29 -69.33
CA LEU A 4 -110.96 21.42 -68.23
C LEU A 4 -110.01 20.22 -68.34
N ASP A 5 -108.94 20.23 -67.53
CA ASP A 5 -107.98 19.13 -67.49
C ASP A 5 -108.75 17.81 -67.35
N THR A 6 -108.44 16.83 -68.21
CA THR A 6 -109.03 15.49 -68.07
C THR A 6 -108.65 14.92 -66.71
N PRO A 7 -109.48 14.05 -66.12
CA PRO A 7 -109.19 13.47 -64.81
C PRO A 7 -107.78 12.84 -64.72
N ASP A 8 -107.29 12.26 -65.81
CA ASP A 8 -105.93 11.70 -65.89
C ASP A 8 -104.82 12.77 -65.79
N GLN A 9 -105.01 13.95 -66.41
CA GLN A 9 -104.05 15.06 -66.33
C GLN A 9 -103.99 15.68 -64.93
N LYS A 10 -105.12 15.73 -64.23
CA LYS A 10 -105.17 16.15 -62.82
C LYS A 10 -104.48 15.14 -61.91
N LEU A 11 -104.67 13.84 -62.18
CA LEU A 11 -103.99 12.75 -61.49
C LEU A 11 -102.47 12.81 -61.67
N GLN A 12 -102.00 13.01 -62.91
CA GLN A 12 -100.57 13.16 -63.19
C GLN A 12 -99.95 14.36 -62.45
N ARG A 13 -100.61 15.53 -62.44
CA ARG A 13 -100.12 16.69 -61.68
C ARG A 13 -100.10 16.46 -60.17
N LEU A 14 -101.09 15.76 -59.62
CA LEU A 14 -101.13 15.37 -58.20
C LEU A 14 -100.00 14.38 -57.87
N ILE A 15 -99.72 13.41 -58.76
CA ILE A 15 -98.62 12.45 -58.59
C ILE A 15 -97.27 13.18 -58.65
N GLU A 16 -97.09 14.10 -59.60
CA GLU A 16 -95.86 14.91 -59.70
C GLU A 16 -95.66 15.81 -58.49
N GLN A 17 -96.69 16.49 -58.00
CA GLN A 17 -96.62 17.29 -56.77
C GLN A 17 -96.29 16.43 -55.55
N LEU A 18 -96.94 15.27 -55.41
CA LEU A 18 -96.70 14.38 -54.29
C LEU A 18 -95.27 13.80 -54.32
N ASN A 19 -94.74 13.49 -55.50
CA ASN A 19 -93.35 13.08 -55.65
C ASN A 19 -92.37 14.21 -55.30
N LEU A 20 -92.64 15.45 -55.72
CA LEU A 20 -91.81 16.61 -55.41
C LEU A 20 -91.77 16.91 -53.90
N ASP A 21 -92.90 16.79 -53.21
CA ASP A 21 -92.97 16.95 -51.76
C ASP A 21 -92.20 15.85 -51.02
N VAL A 22 -92.31 14.59 -51.48
CA VAL A 22 -91.55 13.47 -50.92
C VAL A 22 -90.05 13.67 -51.14
N GLU A 23 -89.63 14.07 -52.34
CA GLU A 23 -88.24 14.39 -52.64
C GLU A 23 -87.72 15.53 -51.76
N SER A 24 -88.49 16.61 -51.59
CA SER A 24 -88.14 17.72 -50.70
C SER A 24 -87.95 17.26 -49.25
N GLN A 25 -88.85 16.44 -48.72
CA GLN A 25 -88.72 15.88 -47.37
C GLN A 25 -87.48 14.98 -47.23
N THR A 26 -87.16 14.17 -48.24
CA THR A 26 -85.94 13.35 -48.20
C THR A 26 -84.67 14.21 -48.24
N ILE A 27 -84.66 15.30 -49.02
CA ILE A 27 -83.54 16.24 -49.08
C ILE A 27 -83.34 16.92 -47.71
N GLU A 28 -84.41 17.37 -47.06
CA GLU A 28 -84.34 17.97 -45.72
C GLU A 28 -83.80 16.97 -44.67
N GLN A 29 -84.23 15.71 -44.74
CA GLN A 29 -83.71 14.66 -43.85
C GLN A 29 -82.23 14.37 -44.10
N VAL A 30 -81.80 14.31 -45.37
CA VAL A 30 -80.39 14.16 -45.73
C VAL A 30 -79.57 15.34 -45.22
N GLU A 31 -80.05 16.57 -45.38
CA GLU A 31 -79.37 17.77 -44.91
C GLU A 31 -79.26 17.80 -43.37
N ALA A 32 -80.32 17.39 -42.65
CA ALA A 32 -80.28 17.26 -41.20
C ALA A 32 -79.23 16.24 -40.73
N VAL A 33 -79.16 15.08 -41.37
CA VAL A 33 -78.14 14.05 -41.06
C VAL A 33 -76.73 14.55 -41.41
N LEU A 34 -76.59 15.28 -42.52
CA LEU A 34 -75.31 15.82 -42.96
C LEU A 34 -74.80 16.91 -41.99
N ASN A 35 -75.69 17.76 -41.48
CA ASN A 35 -75.37 18.74 -40.45
C ASN A 35 -75.02 18.09 -39.11
N ASP A 36 -75.77 17.07 -38.67
CA ASP A 36 -75.49 16.37 -37.41
C ASP A 36 -74.15 15.61 -37.47
N THR A 37 -73.85 14.96 -38.60
CA THR A 37 -72.55 14.30 -38.82
C THR A 37 -71.41 15.30 -38.89
N LYS A 38 -71.60 16.47 -39.52
CA LYS A 38 -70.60 17.56 -39.52
C LYS A 38 -70.31 18.03 -38.10
N LEU A 39 -71.33 18.28 -37.28
CA LEU A 39 -71.17 18.70 -35.88
C LEU A 39 -70.46 17.66 -35.02
N LYS A 40 -70.75 16.36 -35.22
CA LYS A 40 -70.04 15.26 -34.53
C LYS A 40 -68.56 15.26 -34.91
N ARG A 41 -68.23 15.33 -36.21
CA ARG A 41 -66.84 15.41 -36.68
C ARG A 41 -66.10 16.62 -36.15
N GLU A 42 -66.72 17.79 -36.10
CA GLU A 42 -66.10 19.01 -35.56
C GLU A 42 -65.80 18.88 -34.06
N ARG A 43 -66.70 18.27 -33.29
CA ARG A 43 -66.47 17.97 -31.87
C ARG A 43 -65.32 16.99 -31.67
N GLU A 44 -65.30 15.90 -32.43
CA GLU A 44 -64.22 14.91 -32.38
C GLU A 44 -62.87 15.52 -32.77
N LEU A 45 -62.82 16.31 -33.86
CA LEU A 45 -61.63 17.05 -34.28
C LEU A 45 -61.11 17.97 -33.18
N LYS A 46 -62.01 18.66 -32.49
CA LYS A 46 -61.64 19.55 -31.37
C LYS A 46 -61.05 18.75 -30.21
N ILE A 47 -61.68 17.65 -29.81
CA ILE A 47 -61.19 16.76 -28.75
C ILE A 47 -59.80 16.21 -29.11
N LEU A 48 -59.64 15.72 -30.35
CA LEU A 48 -58.35 15.22 -30.83
C LEU A 48 -57.28 16.31 -30.84
N LYS A 49 -57.62 17.53 -31.28
CA LYS A 49 -56.69 18.66 -31.32
C LYS A 49 -56.24 19.06 -29.91
N ASP A 50 -57.14 19.07 -28.94
CA ASP A 50 -56.82 19.40 -27.56
C ASP A 50 -56.00 18.28 -26.89
N SER A 51 -56.31 17.01 -27.17
CA SER A 51 -55.51 15.86 -26.73
C SER A 51 -54.08 15.92 -27.29
N ASN A 52 -53.92 16.22 -28.58
CA ASN A 52 -52.62 16.32 -29.23
C ASN A 52 -51.78 17.46 -28.64
N LYS A 53 -52.39 18.62 -28.35
CA LYS A 53 -51.70 19.71 -27.64
C LYS A 53 -51.22 19.28 -26.24
N ARG A 54 -52.07 18.56 -25.49
CA ARG A 54 -51.71 18.07 -24.16
C ARG A 54 -50.54 17.08 -24.22
N LEU A 55 -50.60 16.11 -25.13
CA LEU A 55 -49.52 15.14 -25.35
C LEU A 55 -48.23 15.83 -25.78
N SER A 56 -48.29 16.81 -26.69
CA SER A 56 -47.11 17.56 -27.11
C SER A 56 -46.49 18.35 -25.95
N TYR A 57 -47.30 18.90 -25.05
CA TYR A 57 -46.80 19.56 -23.84
C TYR A 57 -46.14 18.57 -22.88
N GLU A 58 -46.75 17.40 -22.69
CA GLU A 58 -46.20 16.35 -21.83
C GLU A 58 -44.87 15.82 -22.36
N ILE A 59 -44.75 15.60 -23.67
CA ILE A 59 -43.49 15.24 -24.33
C ILE A 59 -42.44 16.31 -24.04
N GLN A 60 -42.75 17.60 -24.24
CA GLN A 60 -41.79 18.67 -23.97
C GLN A 60 -41.33 18.71 -22.51
N GLN A 61 -42.24 18.48 -21.55
CA GLN A 61 -41.89 18.42 -20.13
C GLN A 61 -41.01 17.21 -19.81
N LYS A 62 -41.35 16.03 -20.34
CA LYS A 62 -40.54 14.82 -20.17
C LYS A 62 -39.17 14.92 -20.83
N THR A 63 -39.06 15.55 -21.98
CA THR A 63 -37.74 15.83 -22.61
C THR A 63 -36.89 16.76 -21.73
N LYS A 64 -37.48 17.78 -21.10
CA LYS A 64 -36.74 18.64 -20.15
C LYS A 64 -36.27 17.86 -18.93
N GLU A 65 -37.12 17.00 -18.37
CA GLU A 65 -36.79 16.12 -17.24
C GLU A 65 -35.63 15.17 -17.59
N ILE A 66 -35.68 14.52 -18.75
CA ILE A 66 -34.60 13.66 -19.25
C ILE A 66 -33.29 14.44 -19.39
N ASN A 67 -33.34 15.66 -19.94
CA ASN A 67 -32.13 16.48 -20.09
C ASN A 67 -31.53 16.89 -18.75
N LEU A 68 -32.36 17.14 -17.73
CA LEU A 68 -31.89 17.40 -16.36
C LEU A 68 -31.26 16.16 -15.74
N LEU A 69 -31.88 14.99 -15.90
CA LEU A 69 -31.34 13.71 -15.44
C LEU A 69 -30.00 13.37 -16.10
N ASN A 70 -29.86 13.63 -17.40
CA ASN A 70 -28.59 13.45 -18.11
C ASN A 70 -27.50 14.37 -17.55
N LYS A 71 -27.81 15.65 -17.28
CA LYS A 71 -26.85 16.56 -16.62
C LYS A 71 -26.43 16.08 -15.23
N ILE A 72 -27.37 15.53 -14.45
CA ILE A 72 -27.06 14.95 -13.13
C ILE A 72 -26.15 13.73 -13.30
N ASN A 73 -26.43 12.86 -14.27
CA ASN A 73 -25.56 11.72 -14.57
C ASN A 73 -24.16 12.16 -15.02
N ASP A 74 -24.06 13.15 -15.90
CA ASP A 74 -22.77 13.72 -16.32
C ASP A 74 -21.97 14.25 -15.13
N TYR A 75 -22.62 14.99 -14.23
CA TYR A 75 -22.00 15.47 -12.99
C TYR A 75 -21.55 14.32 -12.08
N ASN A 76 -22.37 13.28 -11.94
CA ASN A 76 -22.00 12.09 -11.16
C ASN A 76 -20.79 11.38 -11.78
N TYR A 77 -20.73 11.28 -13.10
CA TYR A 77 -19.58 10.72 -13.81
C TYR A 77 -18.31 11.54 -13.58
N GLU A 78 -18.41 12.89 -13.61
CA GLU A 78 -17.29 13.77 -13.28
C GLU A 78 -16.80 13.60 -11.84
N LEU A 79 -17.73 13.45 -10.88
CA LEU A 79 -17.41 13.20 -9.47
C LEU A 79 -16.69 11.86 -9.27
N ILE A 80 -17.15 10.81 -9.93
CA ILE A 80 -16.49 9.49 -9.88
C ILE A 80 -15.10 9.58 -10.50
N ASP A 81 -14.95 10.26 -11.63
CA ASP A 81 -13.66 10.45 -12.30
C ASP A 81 -12.69 11.25 -11.40
N ALA A 82 -13.14 12.35 -10.79
CA ALA A 82 -12.34 13.12 -9.84
C ALA A 82 -11.91 12.30 -8.62
N ASN A 83 -12.81 11.50 -8.03
CA ASN A 83 -12.47 10.63 -6.91
C ASN A 83 -11.48 9.53 -7.31
N SER A 84 -11.58 9.01 -8.54
CA SER A 84 -10.62 8.05 -9.06
C SER A 84 -9.22 8.66 -9.26
N ALA A 85 -9.15 9.96 -9.56
CA ALA A 85 -7.90 10.70 -9.73
C ALA A 85 -7.21 11.08 -8.40
N ILE A 86 -7.98 11.24 -7.30
CA ILE A 86 -7.43 11.56 -5.96
C ILE A 86 -6.71 10.36 -5.33
N SER A 87 -7.06 9.15 -5.74
CA SER A 87 -6.34 7.96 -5.30
C SER A 87 -5.08 7.81 -6.16
N ASP A 88 -3.90 8.08 -5.59
CA ASP A 88 -2.59 7.78 -6.22
C ASP A 88 -2.42 6.29 -6.59
N TYR A 89 -3.38 5.45 -6.23
CA TYR A 89 -3.60 4.14 -6.82
C TYR A 89 -4.19 4.32 -8.22
N GLN A 90 -3.41 4.01 -9.26
CA GLN A 90 -3.90 3.85 -10.63
C GLN A 90 -5.05 2.82 -10.65
N LEU A 91 -6.28 3.29 -10.43
CA LEU A 91 -7.46 2.49 -10.64
C LEU A 91 -7.59 2.32 -12.15
N PRO A 92 -7.55 1.07 -12.65
CA PRO A 92 -7.69 0.84 -14.07
C PRO A 92 -9.12 1.25 -14.44
N THR A 93 -9.27 1.81 -15.62
CA THR A 93 -10.54 2.19 -16.27
C THR A 93 -11.07 3.59 -15.95
N LYS A 94 -10.87 4.49 -16.93
CA LYS A 94 -11.75 5.64 -17.16
C LYS A 94 -13.19 5.14 -17.14
N VAL A 95 -14.04 5.85 -16.41
CA VAL A 95 -15.45 5.51 -16.28
C VAL A 95 -16.11 5.61 -17.66
N ASP A 96 -16.67 4.50 -18.14
CA ASP A 96 -17.42 4.48 -19.40
C ASP A 96 -18.77 5.18 -19.21
N LYS A 97 -18.86 6.41 -19.72
CA LYS A 97 -20.07 7.25 -19.66
C LYS A 97 -21.25 6.68 -20.46
N SER A 98 -21.01 5.67 -21.31
CA SER A 98 -22.07 5.02 -22.09
C SER A 98 -22.85 3.95 -21.31
N GLY A 99 -22.33 3.54 -20.15
CA GLY A 99 -22.96 2.55 -19.28
C GLY A 99 -24.07 3.11 -18.38
N ASN A 100 -24.72 2.22 -17.64
CA ASN A 100 -25.64 2.60 -16.58
C ASN A 100 -24.83 3.05 -15.34
N ILE A 101 -25.10 4.27 -14.85
CA ILE A 101 -24.42 4.86 -13.68
C ILE A 101 -24.47 3.93 -12.45
N PHE A 102 -25.55 3.17 -12.27
CA PHE A 102 -25.69 2.26 -11.15
C PHE A 102 -24.71 1.07 -11.23
N GLN A 103 -24.42 0.59 -12.44
CA GLN A 103 -23.42 -0.48 -12.63
C GLN A 103 -22.01 0.04 -12.35
N VAL A 104 -21.70 1.25 -12.80
CA VAL A 104 -20.43 1.91 -12.50
C VAL A 104 -20.26 2.11 -11.00
N ILE A 105 -21.30 2.60 -10.31
CA ILE A 105 -21.28 2.76 -8.84
C ILE A 105 -21.05 1.40 -8.16
N GLN A 106 -21.68 0.34 -8.65
CA GLN A 106 -21.51 -1.00 -8.08
C GLN A 106 -20.08 -1.53 -8.24
N ILE A 107 -19.48 -1.36 -9.42
CA ILE A 107 -18.06 -1.70 -9.66
C ILE A 107 -17.16 -0.91 -8.70
N LYS A 108 -17.40 0.40 -8.54
CA LYS A 108 -16.63 1.24 -7.61
C LYS A 108 -16.83 0.86 -6.14
N LEU A 109 -18.01 0.37 -5.77
CA LEU A 109 -18.28 -0.18 -4.44
C LEU A 109 -17.46 -1.46 -4.19
N ASP A 110 -17.44 -2.37 -5.16
CA ASP A 110 -16.66 -3.60 -5.06
C ASP A 110 -15.15 -3.30 -4.98
N GLU A 111 -14.66 -2.33 -5.76
CA GLU A 111 -13.27 -1.85 -5.68
C GLU A 111 -12.94 -1.24 -4.30
N LEU A 112 -13.84 -0.46 -3.72
CA LEU A 112 -13.70 0.09 -2.37
C LEU A 112 -13.68 -1.01 -1.30
N GLU A 113 -14.51 -2.04 -1.44
CA GLU A 113 -14.55 -3.16 -0.50
C GLU A 113 -13.26 -4.00 -0.57
N ASN A 114 -12.72 -4.19 -1.78
CA ASN A 114 -11.41 -4.82 -1.97
C ASN A 114 -10.28 -4.01 -1.34
N LEU A 115 -10.28 -2.68 -1.52
CA LEU A 115 -9.33 -1.79 -0.87
C LEU A 115 -9.45 -1.85 0.66
N ARG A 116 -10.68 -1.85 1.18
CA ARG A 116 -10.95 -2.01 2.62
C ARG A 116 -10.37 -3.32 3.15
N MET A 117 -10.58 -4.44 2.45
CA MET A 117 -10.00 -5.74 2.82
C MET A 117 -8.47 -5.71 2.82
N ARG A 118 -7.85 -5.05 1.83
CA ARG A 118 -6.39 -4.87 1.80
C ARG A 118 -5.88 -4.07 3.00
N ILE A 119 -6.53 -2.95 3.33
CA ILE A 119 -6.17 -2.13 4.50
C ILE A 119 -6.30 -2.94 5.80
N ILE A 120 -7.37 -3.75 5.94
CA ILE A 120 -7.55 -4.61 7.11
C ILE A 120 -6.41 -5.62 7.23
N ASN A 121 -6.00 -6.24 6.12
CA ASN A 121 -4.89 -7.18 6.11
C ASN A 121 -3.56 -6.50 6.46
N GLU A 122 -3.25 -5.36 5.83
CA GLU A 122 -2.04 -4.58 6.16
C GLU A 122 -2.04 -4.13 7.63
N THR A 123 -3.20 -3.72 8.16
CA THR A 123 -3.33 -3.37 9.58
C THR A 123 -3.05 -4.56 10.48
N ARG A 124 -3.51 -5.75 10.11
CA ARG A 124 -3.23 -6.99 10.83
C ARG A 124 -1.74 -7.34 10.78
N ASP A 125 -1.10 -7.19 9.63
CA ASP A 125 0.34 -7.41 9.47
C ASP A 125 1.17 -6.43 10.31
N ILE A 126 0.75 -5.17 10.37
CA ILE A 126 1.37 -4.16 11.25
C ILE A 126 1.16 -4.54 12.73
N GLN A 127 -0.04 -4.96 13.13
CA GLN A 127 -0.31 -5.37 14.52
C GLN A 127 0.54 -6.59 14.93
N THR A 128 0.68 -7.58 14.06
CA THR A 128 1.56 -8.74 14.33
C THR A 128 3.02 -8.31 14.41
N SER A 129 3.47 -7.39 13.56
CA SER A 129 4.81 -6.81 13.62
C SER A 129 5.05 -6.05 14.92
N ILE A 130 4.07 -5.26 15.39
CA ILE A 130 4.13 -4.56 16.69
C ILE A 130 4.23 -5.56 17.84
N ALA A 131 3.44 -6.64 17.80
CA ALA A 131 3.49 -7.67 18.84
C ALA A 131 4.87 -8.35 18.89
N ASN A 132 5.44 -8.68 17.73
CA ASN A 132 6.79 -9.25 17.63
C ASN A 132 7.86 -8.31 18.17
N LEU A 133 7.80 -7.02 17.81
CA LEU A 133 8.73 -6.00 18.32
C LEU A 133 8.57 -5.80 19.83
N THR A 134 7.34 -5.83 20.35
CA THR A 134 7.07 -5.71 21.79
C THR A 134 7.65 -6.90 22.55
N ASN A 135 7.50 -8.13 22.02
CA ASN A 135 8.11 -9.33 22.59
C ASN A 135 9.64 -9.24 22.59
N ARG A 136 10.25 -8.79 21.48
CA ARG A 136 11.69 -8.59 21.41
C ARG A 136 12.17 -7.53 22.41
N ARG A 137 11.45 -6.42 22.54
CA ARG A 137 11.73 -5.39 23.55
C ARG A 137 11.69 -5.96 24.97
N ASN A 138 10.67 -6.77 25.28
CA ASN A 138 10.54 -7.36 26.60
C ASN A 138 11.66 -8.36 26.91
N ASN A 139 12.13 -9.13 25.91
CA ASN A 139 13.28 -10.02 26.07
C ASN A 139 14.58 -9.25 26.32
N LEU A 140 14.86 -8.22 25.52
CA LEU A 140 16.01 -7.35 25.73
C LEU A 140 15.98 -6.65 27.09
N ASN A 141 14.80 -6.20 27.55
CA ASN A 141 14.66 -5.64 28.89
C ASN A 141 14.94 -6.67 30.00
N ARG A 142 14.59 -7.95 29.80
CA ARG A 142 14.96 -9.01 30.75
C ARG A 142 16.46 -9.25 30.76
N GLU A 143 17.09 -9.35 29.60
CA GLU A 143 18.55 -9.49 29.47
C GLU A 143 19.28 -8.31 30.14
N LEU A 144 18.80 -7.08 29.93
CA LEU A 144 19.33 -5.89 30.59
C LEU A 144 19.19 -6.00 32.12
N ASN A 145 18.01 -6.39 32.62
CA ASN A 145 17.82 -6.56 34.07
C ASN A 145 18.75 -7.63 34.66
N VAL A 146 18.98 -8.74 33.95
CA VAL A 146 19.92 -9.79 34.36
C VAL A 146 21.34 -9.23 34.42
N LEU A 147 21.81 -8.56 33.36
CA LEU A 147 23.13 -7.92 33.34
C LEU A 147 23.27 -6.85 34.43
N GLN A 148 22.22 -6.10 34.72
CA GLN A 148 22.21 -5.11 35.77
C GLN A 148 22.26 -5.76 37.17
N GLU A 149 21.64 -6.92 37.35
CA GLU A 149 21.71 -7.72 38.58
C GLU A 149 23.10 -8.34 38.76
N GLU A 150 23.69 -8.89 37.70
CA GLU A 150 25.09 -9.38 37.66
C GLU A 150 26.09 -8.25 37.97
N LEU A 151 25.89 -7.06 37.39
CA LEU A 151 26.73 -5.90 37.65
C LEU A 151 26.60 -5.39 39.09
N ASN A 152 25.40 -5.45 39.69
CA ASN A 152 25.16 -5.01 41.06
C ASN A 152 25.59 -6.06 42.11
N ASN A 153 25.76 -7.33 41.72
CA ASN A 153 26.23 -8.41 42.57
C ASN A 153 27.51 -9.08 41.99
N PRO A 154 28.63 -8.35 41.84
CA PRO A 154 29.86 -8.90 41.26
C PRO A 154 30.52 -10.00 42.13
N ASP A 155 30.14 -10.10 43.41
CA ASP A 155 30.80 -10.96 44.40
C ASP A 155 30.41 -12.45 44.35
N LEU A 156 29.38 -12.84 43.58
CA LEU A 156 28.94 -14.23 43.51
C LEU A 156 29.81 -15.13 42.60
N GLU A 157 30.58 -14.56 41.68
CA GLU A 157 31.54 -15.32 40.84
C GLU A 157 33.02 -15.10 41.22
N VAL A 158 33.33 -14.08 42.03
CA VAL A 158 34.72 -13.75 42.40
C VAL A 158 35.20 -14.57 43.59
N GLY A 159 34.29 -14.97 44.50
CA GLY A 159 34.64 -15.74 45.70
C GLY A 159 35.28 -17.12 45.41
N GLU A 160 34.88 -17.80 44.34
CA GLU A 160 35.49 -19.10 43.97
C GLU A 160 36.79 -18.96 43.16
N LYS A 161 37.00 -17.84 42.46
CA LYS A 161 38.19 -17.65 41.62
C LYS A 161 39.41 -17.16 42.42
N GLU A 162 39.23 -16.38 43.47
CA GLU A 162 40.36 -15.89 44.30
C GLU A 162 41.04 -17.01 45.12
N GLU A 163 40.32 -18.00 45.62
CA GLU A 163 40.91 -19.15 46.33
C GLU A 163 41.71 -20.09 45.41
N ILE A 164 41.34 -20.17 44.12
CA ILE A 164 42.06 -20.96 43.11
C ILE A 164 43.33 -20.22 42.66
N LEU A 165 43.26 -18.90 42.51
CA LEU A 165 44.40 -18.05 42.15
C LEU A 165 45.52 -18.03 43.22
N GLN A 166 45.17 -18.16 44.50
CA GLN A 166 46.18 -18.25 45.57
C GLN A 166 46.85 -19.62 45.67
N ASN A 167 46.23 -20.70 45.18
CA ASN A 167 46.76 -22.07 45.28
C ASN A 167 47.51 -22.55 44.03
N ASP A 168 47.55 -21.76 42.96
CA ASP A 168 48.29 -22.13 41.76
C ASP A 168 49.80 -21.88 41.96
N GLY A 169 50.52 -22.96 42.28
CA GLY A 169 51.96 -22.95 42.49
C GLY A 169 52.77 -22.51 41.26
N GLU A 170 52.20 -22.56 40.05
CA GLU A 170 52.86 -22.07 38.83
C GLU A 170 52.76 -20.54 38.73
N ILE A 171 51.61 -19.95 39.10
CA ILE A 171 51.44 -18.49 39.16
C ILE A 171 52.32 -17.88 40.26
N GLN A 172 52.44 -18.54 41.42
CA GLN A 172 53.36 -18.10 42.48
C GLN A 172 54.83 -18.13 42.01
N LYS A 173 55.24 -19.18 41.27
CA LYS A 173 56.59 -19.26 40.67
C LYS A 173 56.82 -18.15 39.66
N ILE A 174 55.86 -17.89 38.76
CA ILE A 174 55.94 -16.80 37.78
C ILE A 174 56.06 -15.43 38.48
N CYS A 175 55.29 -15.21 39.55
CA CYS A 175 55.38 -13.99 40.35
C CYS A 175 56.74 -13.86 41.04
N LEU A 176 57.30 -14.95 41.57
CA LEU A 176 58.63 -14.96 42.20
C LEU A 176 59.73 -14.68 41.17
N TYR A 177 59.67 -15.29 39.99
CA TYR A 177 60.60 -15.00 38.88
C TYR A 177 60.49 -13.55 38.41
N ARG A 178 59.27 -12.99 38.35
CA ARG A 178 59.06 -11.57 38.03
C ARG A 178 59.63 -10.64 39.11
N GLN A 179 59.51 -11.00 40.40
CA GLN A 179 60.12 -10.25 41.52
C GLN A 179 61.65 -10.31 41.49
N LEU A 180 62.21 -11.43 41.02
CA LEU A 180 63.64 -11.60 40.77
C LEU A 180 64.12 -10.93 39.48
N GLY A 181 63.28 -10.14 38.80
CA GLY A 181 63.67 -9.40 37.61
C GLY A 181 63.70 -10.21 36.31
N ILE A 182 63.27 -11.47 36.32
CA ILE A 182 63.24 -12.34 35.14
C ILE A 182 61.92 -12.13 34.39
N ARG A 183 62.00 -11.77 33.11
CA ARG A 183 60.85 -11.56 32.22
C ARG A 183 61.05 -12.30 30.91
N LEU A 184 60.04 -13.05 30.47
CA LEU A 184 59.99 -13.56 29.10
C LEU A 184 59.31 -12.52 28.21
N ALA A 185 59.95 -12.21 27.08
CA ALA A 185 59.41 -11.32 26.05
C ALA A 185 59.64 -11.95 24.69
N THR A 186 58.66 -11.82 23.80
CA THR A 186 58.85 -12.11 22.37
C THR A 186 59.26 -10.82 21.68
N THR A 187 60.41 -10.84 20.98
CA THR A 187 60.83 -9.68 20.18
C THR A 187 60.67 -10.01 18.70
N ASN A 188 59.88 -9.19 18.02
CA ASN A 188 59.85 -9.18 16.56
C ASN A 188 61.09 -8.42 16.08
N ASN A 189 61.83 -9.02 15.16
CA ASN A 189 62.99 -8.38 14.53
C ASN A 189 62.52 -7.16 13.71
N ASP A 190 62.37 -6.02 14.37
CA ASP A 190 62.46 -4.71 13.74
C ASP A 190 62.99 -3.71 14.78
N THR A 191 64.32 -3.61 14.82
CA THR A 191 65.01 -2.41 15.28
C THR A 191 64.68 -1.29 14.30
N ASP A 192 63.68 -0.48 14.60
CA ASP A 192 63.73 1.00 14.57
C ASP A 192 62.33 1.61 14.53
N LYS A 193 62.13 2.60 15.41
CA LYS A 193 61.11 3.67 15.36
C LYS A 193 59.70 3.28 15.77
N ILE A 194 59.38 3.70 17.00
CA ILE A 194 58.04 4.03 17.47
C ILE A 194 57.43 5.11 16.55
N PRO A 195 56.25 4.91 15.93
CA PRO A 195 55.44 6.01 15.44
C PRO A 195 54.21 6.20 16.33
N LEU A 196 54.17 7.36 16.98
CA LEU A 196 52.94 7.99 17.42
C LEU A 196 52.14 8.45 16.20
N SER A 197 50.82 8.43 16.35
CA SER A 197 49.84 9.21 15.57
C SER A 197 49.49 8.67 14.18
N GLY A 198 48.19 8.38 14.04
CA GLY A 198 47.57 7.90 12.82
C GLY A 198 47.61 8.91 11.68
N GLU A 199 47.53 8.35 10.47
CA GLU A 199 46.73 8.85 9.36
C GLU A 199 46.59 7.74 8.32
N GLU A 200 45.37 7.59 7.83
CA GLU A 200 44.90 6.59 6.88
C GLU A 200 45.54 6.78 5.50
N LYS A 201 45.89 5.67 4.83
CA LYS A 201 45.88 5.59 3.35
C LYS A 201 45.49 4.19 2.89
N GLU A 202 44.52 4.19 1.97
CA GLU A 202 44.10 3.08 1.12
C GLU A 202 45.18 2.76 0.06
N GLU A 203 45.32 1.48 -0.32
CA GLU A 203 45.22 0.97 -1.71
C GLU A 203 45.73 -0.49 -1.82
N GLU A 204 44.84 -1.29 -2.41
CA GLU A 204 44.93 -2.48 -3.28
C GLU A 204 46.12 -3.48 -3.29
N GLU A 205 45.69 -4.75 -3.24
CA GLU A 205 46.20 -6.02 -3.81
C GLU A 205 47.69 -6.19 -4.17
N GLU A 206 48.34 -7.24 -3.61
CA GLU A 206 48.93 -8.35 -4.37
C GLU A 206 49.53 -9.44 -3.46
N ASN A 207 49.30 -10.70 -3.83
CA ASN A 207 49.85 -11.90 -3.21
C ASN A 207 51.39 -11.86 -3.08
N LYS A 208 51.90 -11.92 -1.84
CA LYS A 208 53.21 -12.47 -1.52
C LYS A 208 53.07 -13.42 -0.34
N ASN A 209 53.61 -14.62 -0.47
CA ASN A 209 53.76 -15.56 0.64
C ASN A 209 54.46 -14.81 1.79
N ILE A 210 53.71 -14.53 2.86
CA ILE A 210 54.28 -14.03 4.10
C ILE A 210 54.87 -15.26 4.78
N ASP A 211 56.18 -15.44 4.61
CA ASP A 211 56.96 -16.23 5.55
C ASP A 211 56.67 -15.67 6.95
N VAL A 212 56.01 -16.48 7.78
CA VAL A 212 55.69 -16.13 9.15
C VAL A 212 57.00 -15.77 9.85
N PRO A 213 57.20 -14.52 10.33
CA PRO A 213 58.40 -14.19 11.07
C PRO A 213 58.41 -15.07 12.33
N LEU A 214 59.46 -15.90 12.48
CA LEU A 214 59.65 -16.67 13.71
C LEU A 214 59.82 -15.68 14.87
N GLU A 215 58.79 -15.57 15.70
CA GLU A 215 58.89 -14.92 17.02
C GLU A 215 60.01 -15.64 17.80
N LYS A 216 61.07 -14.91 18.16
CA LYS A 216 62.13 -15.46 19.02
C LYS A 216 61.79 -15.13 20.47
N ASP A 217 61.72 -16.16 21.30
CA ASP A 217 61.55 -16.00 22.74
C ASP A 217 62.86 -15.45 23.35
N VAL A 218 62.76 -14.36 24.12
CA VAL A 218 63.89 -13.70 24.79
C VAL A 218 63.64 -13.69 26.30
N ILE A 219 64.66 -14.09 27.07
CA ILE A 219 64.66 -13.93 28.52
C ILE A 219 65.43 -12.66 28.84
N ILE A 220 64.78 -11.72 29.53
CA ILE A 220 65.37 -10.49 30.04
C ILE A 220 65.53 -10.64 31.55
N ILE A 221 66.73 -10.40 32.05
CA ILE A 221 67.07 -10.42 33.48
C ILE A 221 67.49 -9.01 33.88
N ASP A 222 66.78 -8.43 34.83
CA ASP A 222 67.01 -7.07 35.33
C ASP A 222 67.42 -7.10 36.81
N ASN A 223 68.70 -6.81 37.08
CA ASN A 223 69.25 -6.75 38.45
C ASN A 223 69.23 -5.34 39.03
N GLY A 224 68.50 -4.39 38.42
CA GLY A 224 68.34 -3.02 38.91
C GLY A 224 69.45 -2.03 38.53
N GLU A 225 70.62 -2.50 38.04
CA GLU A 225 71.67 -1.63 37.48
C GLU A 225 71.87 -1.81 35.96
N TYR A 226 71.71 -3.03 35.42
CA TYR A 226 71.81 -3.35 33.99
C TYR A 226 70.84 -4.48 33.64
N ALA A 227 70.17 -4.36 32.49
CA ALA A 227 69.33 -5.44 31.95
C ALA A 227 70.13 -6.26 30.94
N THR A 228 70.26 -7.57 31.17
CA THR A 228 70.83 -8.51 30.21
C THR A 228 69.70 -9.28 29.52
N SER A 229 69.86 -9.56 28.23
CA SER A 229 68.87 -10.33 27.47
C SER A 229 69.53 -11.45 26.68
N ILE A 230 68.91 -12.62 26.67
CA ILE A 230 69.33 -13.79 25.89
C ILE A 230 68.19 -14.24 25.00
N THR A 231 68.44 -14.32 23.69
CA THR A 231 67.52 -14.91 22.72
C THR A 231 67.62 -16.44 22.82
N ILE A 232 66.52 -17.12 23.10
CA ILE A 232 66.48 -18.58 23.18
C ILE A 232 66.39 -19.14 21.76
N GLU A 233 67.43 -19.86 21.33
CA GLU A 233 67.39 -20.68 20.12
C GLU A 233 67.12 -22.14 20.50
N PRO A 234 66.39 -22.91 19.67
CA PRO A 234 65.97 -24.28 19.99
C PRO A 234 67.14 -25.26 20.20
N GLU A 235 68.37 -24.85 19.89
CA GLU A 235 69.60 -25.64 20.12
C GLU A 235 70.16 -25.50 21.54
N TYR A 236 69.70 -24.53 22.34
CA TYR A 236 70.18 -24.34 23.71
C TYR A 236 69.60 -25.40 24.65
N SER A 237 70.49 -26.10 25.35
CA SER A 237 70.08 -27.02 26.42
C SER A 237 69.50 -26.24 27.61
N GLU A 238 68.48 -26.80 28.26
CA GLU A 238 67.85 -26.22 29.45
C GLU A 238 68.87 -25.87 30.56
N LYS A 239 69.95 -26.65 30.69
CA LYS A 239 71.03 -26.38 31.65
C LYS A 239 71.79 -25.10 31.34
N TYR A 240 72.07 -24.85 30.06
CA TYR A 240 72.78 -23.64 29.63
C TYR A 240 71.96 -22.38 29.91
N ILE A 241 70.64 -22.45 29.66
CA ILE A 241 69.72 -21.34 29.94
C ILE A 241 69.64 -21.09 31.44
N ALA A 242 69.55 -22.15 32.26
CA ALA A 242 69.50 -22.03 33.71
C ALA A 242 70.79 -21.45 34.30
N ASP A 243 71.96 -21.93 33.88
CA ASP A 243 73.25 -21.41 34.34
C ASP A 243 73.42 -19.93 33.94
N TYR A 244 73.02 -19.55 32.72
CA TYR A 244 73.05 -18.16 32.28
C TYR A 244 72.13 -17.25 33.10
N ILE A 245 70.97 -17.75 33.52
CA ILE A 245 70.05 -17.00 34.37
C ILE A 245 70.66 -16.79 35.75
N TRP A 246 71.27 -17.82 36.34
CA TRP A 246 71.89 -17.74 37.67
C TRP A 246 73.15 -16.88 37.70
N ASP A 247 73.95 -16.87 36.64
CA ASP A 247 75.16 -16.06 36.54
C ASP A 247 74.85 -14.56 36.37
N ASN A 248 73.65 -14.21 35.88
CA ASN A 248 73.22 -12.84 35.58
C ASN A 248 72.10 -12.33 36.51
N LEU A 249 71.78 -13.03 37.60
CA LEU A 249 70.90 -12.63 38.72
C LEU A 249 71.72 -12.02 39.87
#